data_AF-A0A397ID35-F1
#
_entry.id   AF-A0A397ID35-F1
#
_cell.length_a   1.000
_cell.length_b   1.000
_cell.length_c   1.000
_cell.angle_alpha   90.00
_cell.angle_beta   90.00
_cell.angle_gamma   90.00
#
_symmetry.space_group_name_H-M   'P 1'
#
loop_
_entity.id
_entity.type
_entity.pdbx_description
1 polymer ?
#
loop_
_entity_poly.entity_id
_entity_poly.type
_entity_poly.pdbx_seq_one_letter_code
_entity_poly.pdbx_strand_id
1 'polypeptide(L)'
;MVDHKNIESALVKVIKVAYSQGTKKYDKLGASYVNYLKTLQQKRDPEDHIRYVAKQRSPNEETYNERITDFKDWYNEERYASLENLYKLYLELANQEE
;
A
#
# COMPACT_ATOMS: atom_id res chain seq x y z
N MET A 1 -12.76 -3.19 11.50
CA MET A 1 -11.59 -4.09 11.46
C MET A 1 -11.00 -3.99 10.07
N VAL A 2 -9.68 -3.83 9.95
CA VAL A 2 -9.04 -3.79 8.63
C VAL A 2 -8.95 -5.23 8.10
N ASP A 3 -9.27 -5.41 6.83
CA ASP A 3 -9.27 -6.71 6.13
C ASP A 3 -8.67 -6.57 4.71
N HIS A 4 -8.56 -7.67 3.97
CA HIS A 4 -7.97 -7.68 2.63
C HIS A 4 -8.72 -6.79 1.64
N LYS A 5 -10.04 -6.59 1.80
CA LYS A 5 -10.82 -5.74 0.90
C LYS A 5 -10.48 -4.27 1.10
N ASN A 6 -10.21 -3.86 2.33
CA ASN A 6 -9.73 -2.51 2.63
C ASN A 6 -8.37 -2.25 1.94
N ILE A 7 -7.45 -3.23 2.01
CA ILE A 7 -6.16 -3.17 1.34
C ILE A 7 -6.31 -3.15 -0.18
N GLU A 8 -7.13 -4.02 -0.76
CA GLU A 8 -7.41 -4.04 -2.21
C GLU A 8 -7.95 -2.70 -2.71
N SER A 9 -8.91 -2.11 -1.98
CA SER A 9 -9.48 -0.81 -2.33
C SER A 9 -8.41 0.30 -2.29
N ALA A 10 -7.55 0.31 -1.27
CA ALA A 10 -6.45 1.25 -1.17
C ALA A 10 -5.41 1.05 -2.30
N LEU A 11 -5.09 -0.20 -2.66
CA LEU A 11 -4.22 -0.52 -3.80
C LEU A 11 -4.79 0.02 -5.11
N VAL A 12 -6.09 -0.19 -5.37
CA VAL A 12 -6.76 0.34 -6.56
C VAL A 12 -6.67 1.88 -6.60
N LYS A 13 -6.81 2.55 -5.46
CA LYS A 13 -6.67 4.01 -5.39
C LYS A 13 -5.24 4.45 -5.75
N VAL A 14 -4.21 3.84 -5.16
CA VAL A 14 -2.80 4.12 -5.49
C VAL A 14 -2.53 3.90 -6.97
N ILE A 15 -3.03 2.81 -7.54
CA ILE A 15 -2.89 2.49 -8.97
C ILE A 15 -3.54 3.59 -9.83
N LYS A 16 -4.80 3.96 -9.54
CA LYS A 16 -5.50 5.01 -10.29
C LYS A 16 -4.75 6.34 -10.27
N VAL A 17 -4.28 6.76 -9.10
CA VAL A 17 -3.53 8.00 -8.91
C VAL A 17 -2.16 7.94 -9.62
N ALA A 18 -1.50 6.79 -9.62
CA ALA A 18 -0.24 6.62 -10.35
C ALA A 18 -0.44 6.78 -11.87
N TYR A 19 -1.52 6.23 -12.43
CA TYR A 19 -1.80 6.30 -13.86
C TYR A 19 -2.49 7.61 -14.31
N SER A 20 -3.25 8.28 -13.46
CA SER A 20 -3.95 9.54 -13.80
C SER A 20 -2.99 10.70 -14.10
N GLN A 21 -1.81 10.69 -13.50
CA GLN A 21 -0.85 11.79 -13.60
C GLN A 21 0.14 11.66 -14.77
N GLY A 22 -0.14 10.77 -15.72
CA GLY A 22 0.72 10.46 -16.84
C GLY A 22 1.90 9.60 -16.41
N THR A 23 1.98 8.37 -16.90
CA THR A 23 3.11 7.49 -16.63
C THR A 23 4.34 8.06 -17.31
N LYS A 24 5.22 8.74 -16.57
CA LYS A 24 6.61 8.90 -17.02
C LYS A 24 7.13 7.49 -17.31
N LYS A 25 7.87 7.31 -18.41
CA LYS A 25 8.40 6.02 -18.91
C LYS A 25 9.13 5.16 -17.85
N TYR A 26 9.44 5.73 -16.69
CA TYR A 26 10.17 5.13 -15.57
C TYR A 26 9.35 4.98 -14.28
N ASP A 27 8.07 5.34 -14.28
CA ASP A 27 7.23 5.26 -13.08
C ASP A 27 6.75 3.80 -12.86
N LYS A 28 7.63 3.00 -12.26
CA LYS A 28 7.39 1.58 -11.97
C LYS A 28 6.42 1.36 -10.82
N LEU A 29 6.01 2.41 -10.11
CA LEU A 29 5.16 2.30 -8.93
C LEU A 29 3.80 1.72 -9.28
N GLY A 30 3.11 2.28 -10.29
CA GLY A 30 1.81 1.79 -10.73
C GLY A 30 1.85 0.31 -11.14
N ALA A 31 2.85 -0.08 -11.93
CA ALA A 31 3.02 -1.46 -12.36
C ALA A 31 3.32 -2.42 -11.19
N SER A 32 4.14 -2.00 -10.22
CA SER A 32 4.43 -2.77 -9.02
C SER A 32 3.18 -3.03 -8.20
N TYR A 33 2.35 -2.01 -7.96
CA TYR A 33 1.10 -2.15 -7.22
C TYR A 33 0.04 -2.95 -7.99
N VAL A 34 -0.03 -2.85 -9.32
CA VAL A 34 -0.87 -3.72 -10.15
C VAL A 34 -0.46 -5.18 -9.99
N ASN A 35 0.84 -5.49 -10.03
CA ASN A 35 1.32 -6.86 -9.87
C ASN A 35 1.03 -7.41 -8.47
N TYR A 36 1.18 -6.56 -7.45
CA TYR A 36 0.84 -6.92 -6.08
C TYR A 36 -0.66 -7.19 -5.90
N LEU A 37 -1.53 -6.33 -6.44
CA LEU A 37 -3.00 -6.55 -6.41
C LEU A 37 -3.38 -7.89 -7.07
N LYS A 38 -2.81 -8.19 -8.24
CA LYS A 38 -3.04 -9.48 -8.93
C LYS A 38 -2.58 -10.67 -8.08
N THR A 39 -1.41 -10.55 -7.47
CA THR A 39 -0.88 -11.59 -6.58
C THR A 39 -1.82 -11.83 -5.41
N LEU A 40 -2.30 -10.76 -4.77
CA LEU A 40 -3.22 -10.83 -3.62
C LEU A 40 -4.53 -11.52 -4.00
N GLN A 41 -5.14 -11.13 -5.13
CA GLN A 41 -6.40 -11.72 -5.63
C GLN A 41 -6.28 -13.21 -6.01
N GLN A 42 -5.08 -13.70 -6.26
CA GLN A 42 -4.81 -15.10 -6.61
C GLN A 42 -4.44 -15.95 -5.39
N LYS A 43 -4.24 -15.36 -4.20
CA LYS A 43 -3.93 -16.14 -3.00
C LYS A 43 -5.16 -16.92 -2.56
N ARG A 44 -4.92 -18.17 -2.17
CA ARG A 44 -5.94 -19.02 -1.53
C ARG A 44 -6.46 -18.40 -0.22
N ASP A 45 -5.56 -17.72 0.49
CA ASP A 45 -5.88 -16.97 1.71
C ASP A 45 -5.32 -15.53 1.59
N PRO A 46 -6.13 -14.58 1.12
CA PRO A 46 -5.74 -13.18 1.04
C PRO A 46 -5.52 -12.53 2.40
N GLU A 47 -6.24 -12.97 3.45
CA GLU A 47 -6.15 -12.40 4.80
C GLU A 47 -4.78 -12.69 5.42
N ASP A 48 -4.34 -13.95 5.39
CA ASP A 48 -3.01 -14.32 5.87
C ASP A 48 -1.91 -13.55 5.11
N HIS A 49 -2.07 -13.44 3.78
CA HIS A 49 -1.09 -12.76 2.94
C HIS A 49 -0.96 -11.27 3.29
N ILE A 50 -2.07 -10.54 3.48
CA ILE A 50 -2.00 -9.12 3.84
C ILE A 50 -1.40 -8.90 5.23
N ARG A 51 -1.64 -9.80 6.20
CA ARG A 51 -1.06 -9.73 7.54
C ARG A 51 0.45 -9.91 7.49
N TYR A 52 0.92 -10.88 6.69
CA TYR A 52 2.34 -11.05 6.43
C TYR A 52 2.96 -9.80 5.80
N VAL A 53 2.33 -9.24 4.76
CA VAL A 53 2.83 -8.03 4.09
C VAL A 53 2.81 -6.80 5.00
N ALA A 54 1.77 -6.66 5.84
CA ALA A 54 1.65 -5.59 6.82
C ALA A 54 2.87 -5.56 7.76
N LYS A 55 3.22 -6.72 8.34
CA LYS A 55 4.39 -6.88 9.21
C LYS A 55 5.72 -6.61 8.50
N GLN A 56 5.79 -6.78 7.17
CA GLN A 56 6.99 -6.47 6.39
C GLN A 56 7.09 -4.97 6.02
N ARG A 57 5.96 -4.31 5.73
CA ARG A 57 5.94 -2.93 5.21
C ARG A 57 5.83 -1.86 6.29
N SER A 58 5.07 -2.14 7.35
CA SER A 58 4.85 -1.24 8.48
C SER A 58 4.70 -2.04 9.77
N PRO A 59 5.77 -2.72 10.23
CA PRO A 59 5.75 -3.50 11.47
C PRO A 59 5.45 -2.68 12.72
N ASN A 60 5.76 -1.38 12.69
CA ASN A 60 5.60 -0.46 13.82
C ASN A 60 5.50 0.99 13.30
N GLU A 61 5.23 1.90 14.24
CA GLU A 61 5.03 3.33 13.95
C GLU A 61 6.31 4.01 13.42
N GLU A 62 7.49 3.60 13.89
CA GLU A 62 8.77 4.15 13.43
C GLU A 62 8.98 3.89 11.93
N THR A 63 8.90 2.64 11.50
CA THR A 63 9.04 2.25 10.08
C THR A 63 7.96 2.89 9.20
N TYR A 64 6.74 3.04 9.73
CA TYR A 64 5.67 3.77 9.04
C TYR A 64 6.06 5.24 8.83
N ASN A 65 6.47 5.94 9.89
CA ASN A 65 6.81 7.37 9.84
C ASN A 65 7.99 7.66 8.90
N GLU A 66 9.02 6.81 8.90
CA GLU A 66 10.14 6.90 7.95
C GLU A 66 9.62 6.82 6.50
N ARG A 67 8.78 5.84 6.18
CA ARG A 67 8.22 5.65 4.84
C ARG A 67 7.33 6.80 4.39
N ILE A 68 6.47 7.31 5.27
CA ILE A 68 5.59 8.42 4.94
C ILE A 68 6.39 9.70 4.69
N THR A 69 7.47 9.92 5.45
CA THR A 69 8.38 11.05 5.23
C THR A 69 9.02 10.96 3.84
N ASP A 70 9.57 9.80 3.46
CA ASP A 70 10.14 9.59 2.12
C ASP A 70 9.11 9.85 1.01
N PHE A 71 7.88 9.35 1.18
CA PHE A 71 6.82 9.53 0.19
C PHE A 71 6.41 11.00 0.04
N LYS A 72 6.43 11.77 1.13
CA LYS A 72 6.11 13.20 1.12
C LYS A 72 7.12 14.00 0.31
N ASP A 73 8.40 13.63 0.38
CA ASP A 73 9.46 14.28 -0.39
C ASP A 73 9.47 13.88 -1.86
N TRP A 74 9.09 12.63 -2.18
CA TRP A 74 9.21 12.10 -3.55
C TRP A 74 7.97 12.29 -4.41
N TYR A 75 6.79 12.39 -3.79
CA TYR A 75 5.53 12.38 -4.49
C TYR A 75 4.73 13.66 -4.23
N ASN A 76 3.90 14.04 -5.22
CA ASN A 76 2.92 15.09 -5.01
C ASN A 76 1.85 14.67 -4.00
N GLU A 77 1.07 15.65 -3.54
CA GLU A 77 0.03 15.50 -2.53
C GLU A 77 -0.95 14.35 -2.80
N GLU A 78 -1.46 14.21 -4.02
CA GLU A 78 -2.46 13.17 -4.34
C GLU A 78 -1.85 11.75 -4.24
N ARG A 79 -0.64 11.57 -4.76
CA ARG A 79 0.10 10.31 -4.66
C ARG A 79 0.48 10.00 -3.22
N TYR A 80 1.02 10.98 -2.52
CA TYR A 80 1.36 10.89 -1.10
C TYR A 80 0.15 10.44 -0.29
N ALA A 81 -1.00 11.12 -0.40
CA ALA A 81 -2.20 10.81 0.37
C ALA A 81 -2.73 9.39 0.07
N SER A 82 -2.60 8.92 -1.17
CA SER A 82 -2.97 7.54 -1.52
C SER A 82 -2.07 6.49 -0.87
N LEU A 83 -0.75 6.76 -0.79
CA LEU A 83 0.24 5.90 -0.18
C LEU A 83 0.15 5.93 1.35
N GLU A 84 -0.04 7.11 1.94
CA GLU A 84 -0.26 7.30 3.37
C GLU A 84 -1.45 6.47 3.86
N ASN A 85 -2.58 6.55 3.15
CA ASN A 85 -3.76 5.75 3.48
C ASN A 85 -3.47 4.24 3.40
N LEU A 86 -2.76 3.77 2.38
CA LEU A 86 -2.40 2.35 2.24
C LEU A 86 -1.47 1.89 3.37
N TYR A 87 -0.46 2.68 3.71
CA TYR A 87 0.52 2.33 4.74
C TYR A 87 -0.05 2.41 6.15
N LYS A 88 -1.01 3.30 6.38
CA LYS A 88 -1.76 3.35 7.64
C LYS A 88 -2.56 2.06 7.85
N LEU A 89 -3.21 1.54 6.80
CA LEU A 89 -3.91 0.25 6.88
C LEU A 89 -2.95 -0.91 7.17
N TYR A 90 -1.72 -0.88 6.62
CA TYR A 90 -0.70 -1.89 6.97
C TYR A 90 -0.27 -1.78 8.43
N LEU A 91 -0.05 -0.57 8.96
CA LEU A 91 0.28 -0.38 10.37
C LEU A 91 -0.84 -0.91 11.28
N GLU A 92 -2.09 -0.59 10.97
CA GLU A 92 -3.26 -1.07 11.71
C GLU A 92 -3.38 -2.60 11.66
N LEU A 93 -3.11 -3.23 10.51
CA LEU A 93 -3.08 -4.70 10.38
C LEU A 93 -1.90 -5.34 11.13
N ALA A 94 -0.72 -4.71 11.12
CA ALA A 94 0.46 -5.24 11.80
C ALA A 94 0.28 -5.22 13.33
N ASN A 95 -0.42 -4.20 13.83
CA ASN A 95 -0.70 -4.00 15.25
C ASN A 95 -1.98 -4.72 15.73
N GLN A 96 -2.75 -5.32 14.83
CA GLN A 96 -3.81 -6.25 15.23
C GLN A 96 -3.14 -7.52 15.75
N GLU A 97 -3.10 -7.67 17.08
CA GLU A 97 -2.81 -8.96 17.72
C GLU A 97 -3.86 -10.00 17.30
N GLU A 98 -3.43 -11.27 17.27
CA GLU A 98 -4.27 -12.42 16.92
C GLU A 98 -5.30 -12.74 18.01
#